data_AF-A0A9X2RZB8-F1
#
_entry.id   AF-A0A9X2RZB8-F1
#
_cell.length_a   1.000
_cell.length_b   1.000
_cell.length_c   1.000
_cell.angle_alpha   90.00
_cell.angle_beta   90.00
_cell.angle_gamma   90.00
#
_symmetry.space_group_name_H-M   'P 1'
#
loop_
_entity.id
_entity.type
_entity.pdbx_description
1 polymer ?
#
loop_
_entity_poly.entity_id
_entity_poly.type
_entity_poly.pdbx_seq_one_letter_code
_entity_poly.pdbx_strand_id
1 'polypeptide(L)'
;MGSRVEKETPLRRDARRNREMLITAAREIYTDQGVDAPLDDIARRAGVGSATLYRRFAGRAELIEAVFGDSLRDILRAAEEARSAVDAWVGLTAYLERIFGLLAADRGTNDLMTTGIQGVPSLDALRKENAKTLDVLLRRAQEQGAVRKDATAEDLQFMLAALGRAVPGSTVAAPLAWRRYLFLLLDGLRPEGSHPLPAPSLTAEQLNAAMLQLGKVRRPRAGRAD
;
A
#
# COMPACT_ATOMS: atom_id res chain seq x y z
N MET A 1 38.05 29.21 -10.40
CA MET A 1 37.57 27.92 -10.93
C MET A 1 36.05 27.99 -11.04
N GLY A 2 35.53 28.29 -12.22
CA GLY A 2 34.11 28.61 -12.43
C GLY A 2 33.23 27.36 -12.51
N SER A 3 32.18 27.33 -11.69
CA SER A 3 31.12 26.33 -11.70
C SER A 3 30.34 26.37 -13.01
N ARG A 4 30.32 25.26 -13.76
CA ARG A 4 29.58 25.13 -15.02
C ARG A 4 28.13 24.77 -14.70
N VAL A 5 27.27 25.78 -14.60
CA VAL A 5 25.81 25.59 -14.61
C VAL A 5 25.43 25.14 -16.02
N GLU A 6 25.16 23.85 -16.20
CA GLU A 6 24.59 23.32 -17.44
C GLU A 6 23.22 23.99 -17.69
N LYS A 7 23.13 24.82 -18.74
CA LYS A 7 21.86 25.43 -19.17
C LYS A 7 20.95 24.33 -19.71
N GLU A 8 19.86 24.08 -18.99
CA GLU A 8 18.80 23.14 -19.35
C GLU A 8 18.14 23.56 -20.69
N THR A 9 18.13 22.67 -21.68
CA THR A 9 17.56 22.95 -23.01
C THR A 9 16.02 23.03 -22.95
N PRO A 10 15.36 23.88 -23.77
CA PRO A 10 13.90 24.06 -23.76
C PRO A 10 13.11 22.74 -23.87
N LEU A 11 13.57 21.81 -24.73
CA LEU A 11 12.97 20.49 -24.91
C LEU A 11 13.02 19.61 -23.65
N ARG A 12 14.09 19.71 -22.85
CA ARG A 12 14.21 18.98 -21.57
C ARG A 12 13.28 19.58 -20.53
N ARG A 13 13.14 20.91 -20.51
CA ARG A 13 12.21 21.62 -19.63
C ARG A 13 10.75 21.25 -19.93
N ASP A 14 10.36 21.21 -21.20
CA ASP A 14 9.02 20.79 -21.62
C ASP A 14 8.77 19.30 -21.32
N ALA A 15 9.77 18.46 -21.50
CA ALA A 15 9.68 17.04 -21.14
C ALA A 15 9.46 16.84 -19.63
N ARG A 16 10.18 17.59 -18.79
CA ARG A 16 10.00 17.56 -17.32
C ARG A 16 8.62 18.06 -16.91
N ARG A 17 8.20 19.22 -17.44
CA ARG A 17 6.87 19.79 -17.17
C ARG A 17 5.74 18.82 -17.54
N ASN A 18 5.83 18.19 -18.72
CA ASN A 18 4.82 17.21 -19.14
C ASN A 18 4.82 15.97 -18.24
N ARG A 19 6.00 15.53 -17.75
CA ARG A 19 6.09 14.43 -16.78
C ARG A 19 5.42 14.79 -15.45
N GLU A 20 5.67 15.99 -14.92
CA GLU A 20 5.06 16.49 -13.68
C GLU A 20 3.53 16.63 -13.80
N MET A 21 3.05 17.15 -14.94
CA MET A 21 1.61 17.23 -15.23
C MET A 21 0.95 15.85 -15.28
N LEU A 22 1.61 14.87 -15.91
CA LEU A 22 1.15 13.48 -15.95
C LEU A 22 1.10 12.84 -14.57
N ILE A 23 2.13 13.04 -13.73
CA ILE A 23 2.18 12.52 -12.36
C ILE A 23 1.05 13.12 -11.51
N THR A 24 0.84 14.43 -11.63
CA THR A 24 -0.23 15.14 -10.90
C THR A 24 -1.61 14.62 -11.30
N ALA A 25 -1.88 14.55 -12.61
CA ALA A 25 -3.13 14.02 -13.14
C ALA A 25 -3.34 12.54 -12.77
N ALA A 26 -2.28 11.73 -12.80
CA ALA A 26 -2.36 10.33 -12.43
C ALA A 26 -2.73 10.16 -10.96
N ARG A 27 -2.15 10.96 -10.05
CA ARG A 27 -2.49 10.94 -8.63
C ARG A 27 -3.97 11.23 -8.40
N GLU A 28 -4.51 12.27 -9.02
CA GLU A 28 -5.94 12.61 -8.92
C GLU A 28 -6.83 11.49 -9.44
N ILE A 29 -6.53 10.97 -10.64
CA ILE A 29 -7.30 9.88 -11.25
C ILE A 29 -7.25 8.61 -10.38
N TYR A 30 -6.10 8.29 -9.80
CA TYR A 30 -5.97 7.12 -8.92
C TYR A 30 -6.71 7.30 -7.60
N THR A 31 -6.77 8.52 -7.04
CA THR A 31 -7.59 8.80 -5.86
C THR A 31 -9.09 8.63 -6.15
N ASP A 32 -9.56 9.04 -7.33
CA ASP A 32 -10.98 9.01 -7.68
C ASP A 32 -11.46 7.66 -8.21
N GLN A 33 -10.70 7.07 -9.15
CA GLN A 33 -11.09 5.92 -9.95
C GLN A 33 -10.29 4.65 -9.64
N GLY A 34 -9.29 4.76 -8.77
CA GLY A 34 -8.38 3.68 -8.43
C GLY A 34 -7.25 3.49 -9.46
N VAL A 35 -6.26 2.72 -9.06
CA VAL A 35 -5.00 2.47 -9.79
C VAL A 35 -5.15 1.72 -11.11
N ASP A 36 -6.33 1.15 -11.39
CA ASP A 36 -6.68 0.47 -12.64
C ASP A 36 -7.23 1.42 -13.73
N ALA A 37 -7.40 2.71 -13.43
CA ALA A 37 -7.96 3.69 -14.36
C ALA A 37 -7.22 3.73 -15.73
N PRO A 38 -7.90 3.95 -16.86
CA PRO A 38 -7.27 4.00 -18.17
C PRO A 38 -6.17 5.08 -18.27
N LEU A 39 -5.01 4.75 -18.86
CA LEU A 39 -3.91 5.71 -19.01
C LEU A 39 -4.30 6.89 -19.92
N ASP A 40 -5.19 6.69 -20.89
CA ASP A 40 -5.68 7.75 -21.76
C ASP A 40 -6.51 8.80 -21.00
N ASP A 41 -7.21 8.41 -19.92
CA ASP A 41 -7.93 9.37 -19.08
C ASP A 41 -6.95 10.24 -18.29
N ILE A 42 -5.80 9.67 -17.88
CA ILE A 42 -4.70 10.42 -17.26
C ILE A 42 -4.09 11.41 -18.25
N ALA A 43 -3.81 10.99 -19.49
CA ALA A 43 -3.28 11.87 -20.54
C ALA A 43 -4.23 13.05 -20.80
N ARG A 44 -5.54 12.75 -20.95
CA ARG A 44 -6.59 13.75 -21.16
C ARG A 44 -6.67 14.72 -19.99
N ARG A 45 -6.64 14.23 -18.75
CA ARG A 45 -6.65 15.05 -17.53
C ARG A 45 -5.43 15.96 -17.43
N ALA A 46 -4.26 15.46 -17.80
CA ALA A 46 -3.02 16.23 -17.86
C ALA A 46 -2.96 17.23 -19.04
N GLY A 47 -3.92 17.20 -19.96
CA GLY A 47 -3.90 18.05 -21.16
C GLY A 47 -2.74 17.71 -22.10
N VAL A 48 -2.24 16.47 -22.09
CA VAL A 48 -1.18 15.99 -22.98
C VAL A 48 -1.69 14.87 -23.88
N GLY A 49 -1.10 14.73 -25.07
CA GLY A 49 -1.49 13.63 -25.98
C GLY A 49 -1.04 12.26 -25.47
N SER A 50 -1.80 11.20 -25.78
CA SER A 50 -1.45 9.81 -25.39
C SER A 50 -0.06 9.40 -25.87
N ALA A 51 0.35 9.81 -27.08
CA ALA A 51 1.70 9.56 -27.59
C ALA A 51 2.79 10.18 -26.69
N THR A 52 2.52 11.31 -26.04
CA THR A 52 3.43 11.93 -25.08
C THR A 52 3.49 11.13 -23.78
N LEU A 53 2.37 10.59 -23.29
CA LEU A 53 2.34 9.71 -22.12
C LEU A 53 3.22 8.47 -22.36
N TYR A 54 3.01 7.75 -23.46
CA TYR A 54 3.78 6.53 -23.77
C TYR A 54 5.27 6.80 -24.05
N ARG A 55 5.63 8.02 -24.47
CA ARG A 55 7.03 8.46 -24.57
C ARG A 55 7.66 8.85 -23.23
N ARG A 56 6.86 9.06 -22.19
CA ARG A 56 7.33 9.46 -20.85
C ARG A 56 7.27 8.33 -19.85
N PHE A 57 6.38 7.38 -20.06
CA PHE A 57 6.17 6.20 -19.24
C PHE A 57 5.98 5.00 -20.16
N ALA A 58 6.84 4.00 -20.03
CA ALA A 58 6.77 2.76 -20.80
C ALA A 58 5.51 1.95 -20.49
N GLY A 59 4.84 2.22 -19.37
CA GLY A 59 3.57 1.63 -19.02
C GLY A 59 3.08 2.03 -17.63
N ARG A 60 2.01 1.37 -17.19
CA ARG A 60 1.36 1.63 -15.88
C ARG A 60 2.32 1.46 -14.71
N ALA A 61 3.21 0.46 -14.75
CA ALA A 61 4.17 0.20 -13.68
C ALA A 61 5.10 1.41 -13.44
N GLU A 62 5.67 1.98 -14.50
CA GLU A 62 6.55 3.16 -14.38
C GLU A 62 5.78 4.40 -13.89
N LEU A 63 4.52 4.56 -14.33
CA LEU A 63 3.67 5.66 -13.85
C LEU A 63 3.32 5.50 -12.36
N ILE A 64 2.99 4.29 -11.92
CA ILE A 64 2.75 3.98 -10.50
C ILE A 64 4.00 4.32 -9.67
N GLU A 65 5.18 3.92 -10.13
CA GLU A 65 6.44 4.23 -9.44
C GLU A 65 6.72 5.73 -9.36
N ALA A 66 6.42 6.46 -10.42
CA ALA A 66 6.58 7.91 -10.44
C ALA A 66 5.56 8.63 -9.53
N VAL A 67 4.34 8.09 -9.40
CA VAL A 67 3.29 8.69 -8.55
C VAL A 67 3.51 8.35 -7.08
N PHE A 68 3.76 7.09 -6.75
CA PHE A 68 3.75 6.58 -5.37
C PHE A 68 5.13 6.29 -4.81
N GLY A 69 6.21 6.49 -5.57
CA GLY A 69 7.56 6.11 -5.16
C GLY A 69 8.01 6.68 -3.81
N ASP A 70 7.62 7.92 -3.47
CA ASP A 70 7.88 8.50 -2.14
C ASP A 70 7.14 7.74 -1.03
N SER A 71 5.84 7.48 -1.20
CA SER A 71 5.05 6.69 -0.25
C SER A 71 5.65 5.29 -0.05
N LEU A 72 6.04 4.62 -1.15
CA LEU A 72 6.66 3.29 -1.07
C LEU A 72 8.00 3.33 -0.31
N ARG A 73 8.84 4.35 -0.56
CA ARG A 73 10.10 4.55 0.17
C ARG A 73 9.87 4.81 1.66
N ASP A 74 8.85 5.58 2.01
CA ASP A 74 8.53 5.87 3.41
C ASP A 74 8.03 4.63 4.16
N ILE A 75 7.28 3.76 3.49
CA ILE A 75 6.88 2.45 4.04
C ILE A 75 8.12 1.58 4.27
N LEU A 76 9.04 1.49 3.31
CA LEU A 76 10.28 0.72 3.46
C LEU A 76 11.15 1.23 4.61
N ARG A 77 11.22 2.56 4.79
CA ARG A 77 11.94 3.17 5.92
C ARG A 77 11.29 2.85 7.25
N ALA A 78 9.96 2.97 7.33
CA ALA A 78 9.20 2.61 8.53
C ALA A 78 9.39 1.14 8.91
N ALA A 79 9.48 0.25 7.92
CA ALA A 79 9.77 -1.17 8.15
C ALA A 79 11.16 -1.38 8.78
N GLU A 80 12.18 -0.69 8.28
CA GLU A 80 13.54 -0.78 8.84
C GLU A 80 13.64 -0.21 10.25
N GLU A 81 13.01 0.95 10.49
CA GLU A 81 12.92 1.57 11.82
C GLU A 81 12.23 0.61 12.81
N ALA A 82 11.13 -0.01 12.40
CA ALA A 82 10.37 -0.93 13.23
C ALA A 82 11.16 -2.19 13.59
N ARG A 83 11.81 -2.82 12.59
CA ARG A 83 12.65 -4.01 12.82
C ARG A 83 13.80 -3.75 13.79
N SER A 84 14.26 -2.50 13.88
CA SER A 84 15.34 -2.06 14.78
C SER A 84 14.84 -1.67 16.18
N ALA A 85 13.53 -1.65 16.44
CA ALA A 85 13.00 -1.30 17.76
C ALA A 85 13.43 -2.31 18.83
N VAL A 86 13.78 -1.83 20.04
CA VAL A 86 14.16 -2.69 21.17
C VAL A 86 12.96 -3.53 21.63
N ASP A 87 11.83 -2.86 21.88
CA ASP A 87 10.54 -3.49 22.12
C ASP A 87 9.87 -3.76 20.76
N ALA A 88 9.69 -5.05 20.44
CA ALA A 88 9.16 -5.48 19.16
C ALA A 88 7.65 -5.22 19.05
N TRP A 89 6.93 -5.20 20.17
CA TRP A 89 5.51 -4.83 20.18
C TRP A 89 5.33 -3.34 19.89
N VAL A 90 6.13 -2.48 20.53
CA VAL A 90 6.15 -1.04 20.22
C VAL A 90 6.53 -0.82 18.76
N GLY A 91 7.54 -1.54 18.25
CA GLY A 91 7.93 -1.50 16.84
C GLY A 91 6.78 -1.89 15.90
N LEU A 92 6.10 -3.01 16.17
CA LEU A 92 4.97 -3.51 15.38
C LEU A 92 3.79 -2.52 15.37
N THR A 93 3.39 -2.04 16.54
CA THR A 93 2.26 -1.12 16.67
C THR A 93 2.52 0.21 15.98
N ALA A 94 3.70 0.80 16.18
CA ALA A 94 4.10 2.05 15.51
C ALA A 94 4.20 1.88 13.99
N TYR A 95 4.76 0.75 13.53
CA TYR A 95 4.80 0.42 12.10
C TYR A 95 3.40 0.37 11.50
N LEU A 96 2.53 -0.45 12.06
CA LEU A 96 1.17 -0.64 11.54
C LEU A 96 0.34 0.62 11.60
N GLU A 97 0.45 1.41 12.68
CA GLU A 97 -0.23 2.69 12.78
C GLU A 97 0.23 3.67 11.68
N ARG A 98 1.52 3.72 11.37
CA ARG A 98 2.05 4.53 10.27
C ARG A 98 1.55 4.05 8.91
N ILE A 99 1.56 2.74 8.65
CA ILE A 99 1.03 2.18 7.40
C ILE A 99 -0.44 2.51 7.25
N PHE A 100 -1.26 2.25 8.27
CA PHE A 100 -2.70 2.52 8.21
C PHE A 100 -3.01 4.02 8.14
N GLY A 101 -2.18 4.88 8.73
CA GLY A 101 -2.28 6.33 8.55
C GLY A 101 -2.09 6.75 7.09
N LEU A 102 -1.11 6.16 6.38
CA LEU A 102 -0.92 6.40 4.94
C LEU A 102 -2.11 5.90 4.11
N LEU A 103 -2.64 4.71 4.44
CA LEU A 103 -3.82 4.13 3.81
C LEU A 103 -5.08 4.99 4.03
N ALA A 104 -5.20 5.62 5.20
CA ALA A 104 -6.33 6.48 5.54
C ALA A 104 -6.24 7.88 4.89
N ALA A 105 -5.02 8.37 4.67
CA ALA A 105 -4.77 9.70 4.11
C ALA A 105 -4.99 9.77 2.58
N ASP A 106 -4.74 8.68 1.86
CA ASP A 106 -4.86 8.65 0.40
C ASP A 106 -5.49 7.35 -0.12
N ARG A 107 -6.65 7.49 -0.76
CA ARG A 107 -7.37 6.37 -1.37
C ARG A 107 -6.57 5.70 -2.49
N GLY A 108 -5.81 6.46 -3.26
CA GLY A 108 -4.96 5.91 -4.31
C GLY A 108 -3.88 4.98 -3.74
N THR A 109 -3.23 5.40 -2.66
CA THR A 109 -2.28 4.59 -1.88
C THR A 109 -2.96 3.37 -1.26
N ASN A 110 -4.18 3.52 -0.73
CA ASN A 110 -4.94 2.37 -0.22
C ASN A 110 -5.22 1.32 -1.31
N ASP A 111 -5.76 1.76 -2.45
CA ASP A 111 -6.05 0.87 -3.57
C ASP A 111 -4.76 0.23 -4.08
N LEU A 112 -3.66 0.98 -4.21
CA LEU A 112 -2.36 0.44 -4.60
C LEU A 112 -1.88 -0.69 -3.67
N MET A 113 -2.03 -0.51 -2.37
CA MET A 113 -1.55 -1.45 -1.35
C MET A 113 -2.46 -2.66 -1.16
N THR A 114 -3.76 -2.51 -1.44
CA THR A 114 -4.77 -3.53 -1.16
C THR A 114 -5.31 -4.23 -2.40
N THR A 115 -4.99 -3.73 -3.60
CA THR A 115 -5.33 -4.39 -4.86
C THR A 115 -4.30 -5.44 -5.26
N GLY A 116 -4.75 -6.42 -6.04
CA GLY A 116 -3.92 -7.51 -6.53
C GLY A 116 -3.04 -7.13 -7.73
N ILE A 117 -2.68 -5.85 -7.94
CA ILE A 117 -1.87 -5.43 -9.09
C ILE A 117 -0.59 -6.25 -9.15
N GLN A 118 -0.36 -6.89 -10.29
CA GLN A 118 0.80 -7.71 -10.59
C GLN A 118 1.72 -7.00 -11.57
N GLY A 119 3.00 -7.40 -11.61
CA GLY A 119 3.96 -6.92 -12.61
C GLY A 119 4.49 -5.51 -12.35
N VAL A 120 4.41 -5.04 -11.10
CA VAL A 120 5.03 -3.78 -10.65
C VAL A 120 6.15 -4.13 -9.67
N PRO A 121 7.42 -4.13 -10.10
CA PRO A 121 8.55 -4.63 -9.30
C PRO A 121 8.66 -3.98 -7.91
N SER A 122 8.41 -2.68 -7.81
CA SER A 122 8.41 -1.95 -6.54
C SER A 122 7.32 -2.40 -5.57
N LEU A 123 6.12 -2.76 -6.04
CA LEU A 123 5.06 -3.32 -5.18
C LEU A 123 5.40 -4.73 -4.72
N ASP A 124 5.99 -5.54 -5.60
CA ASP A 124 6.39 -6.90 -5.24
C ASP A 124 7.53 -6.88 -4.21
N ALA A 125 8.49 -5.97 -4.35
CA ALA A 125 9.52 -5.72 -3.35
C ALA A 125 8.91 -5.24 -2.02
N LEU A 126 7.95 -4.32 -2.07
CA LEU A 126 7.27 -3.83 -0.88
C LEU A 126 6.50 -4.93 -0.14
N ARG A 127 5.76 -5.78 -0.85
CA ARG A 127 5.03 -6.92 -0.27
C ARG A 127 5.97 -7.88 0.43
N LYS A 128 7.12 -8.20 -0.18
CA LYS A 128 8.16 -9.04 0.41
C LYS A 128 8.76 -8.41 1.67
N GLU A 129 9.09 -7.12 1.64
CA GLU A 129 9.63 -6.41 2.80
C GLU A 129 8.60 -6.27 3.93
N ASN A 130 7.33 -6.05 3.60
CA ASN A 130 6.26 -6.03 4.58
C ASN A 130 6.08 -7.40 5.24
N ALA A 131 6.02 -8.48 4.45
CA ALA A 131 5.93 -9.85 4.97
C ALA A 131 7.09 -10.18 5.92
N LYS A 132 8.33 -9.85 5.52
CA LYS A 132 9.53 -10.00 6.35
C LYS A 132 9.46 -9.19 7.65
N THR A 133 8.96 -7.95 7.57
CA THR A 133 8.83 -7.07 8.75
C THR A 133 7.84 -7.63 9.76
N LEU A 134 6.68 -8.07 9.28
CA LEU A 134 5.65 -8.68 10.13
C LEU A 134 6.18 -9.96 10.80
N ASP A 135 6.85 -10.83 10.04
CA ASP A 135 7.43 -12.07 10.57
C ASP A 135 8.50 -11.79 11.66
N VAL A 136 9.44 -10.89 11.40
CA VAL A 136 10.50 -10.53 12.35
C VAL A 136 9.91 -9.94 13.63
N LEU A 137 8.98 -8.99 13.51
CA LEU A 137 8.39 -8.32 14.66
C LEU A 137 7.47 -9.23 15.46
N LEU A 138 6.67 -10.07 14.78
CA LEU A 138 5.82 -11.05 15.43
C LEU A 138 6.64 -12.01 16.29
N ARG A 139 7.68 -12.61 15.69
CA ARG A 139 8.56 -13.57 16.37
C ARG A 139 9.22 -12.94 17.60
N ARG A 140 9.81 -11.75 17.44
CA ARG A 140 10.45 -11.04 18.56
C ARG A 140 9.45 -10.65 19.64
N ALA A 141 8.24 -10.23 19.27
CA ALA A 141 7.20 -9.89 20.23
C ALA A 141 6.69 -11.14 20.98
N GLN A 142 6.65 -12.31 20.33
CA GLN A 142 6.36 -13.59 20.98
C GLN A 142 7.48 -14.00 21.94
N GLU A 143 8.75 -13.84 21.55
CA GLU A 143 9.92 -14.08 22.40
C GLU A 143 9.93 -13.15 23.63
N GLN A 144 9.48 -11.90 23.47
CA GLN A 144 9.31 -10.92 24.53
C GLN A 144 8.03 -11.16 25.37
N GLY A 145 7.21 -12.14 25.02
CA GLY A 145 5.96 -12.46 25.73
C GLY A 145 4.84 -11.45 25.51
N ALA A 146 4.98 -10.53 24.55
CA ALA A 146 4.00 -9.47 24.28
C ALA A 146 2.86 -9.91 23.34
N VAL A 147 3.03 -11.06 22.66
CA VAL A 147 2.09 -11.61 21.67
C VAL A 147 1.86 -13.11 21.92
N ARG A 148 0.63 -13.57 21.68
CA ARG A 148 0.22 -14.99 21.73
C ARG A 148 1.09 -15.86 20.79
N LYS A 149 1.42 -17.07 21.24
CA LYS A 149 2.39 -17.97 20.56
C LYS A 149 1.82 -18.69 19.33
N ASP A 150 0.51 -18.76 19.21
CA ASP A 150 -0.21 -19.46 18.14
C ASP A 150 -0.59 -18.53 16.98
N ALA A 151 -0.26 -17.24 17.04
CA ALA A 151 -0.41 -16.32 15.91
C ALA A 151 0.75 -16.48 14.91
N THR A 152 0.43 -16.41 13.62
CA THR A 152 1.41 -16.52 12.52
C THR A 152 1.54 -15.23 11.72
N ALA A 153 2.61 -15.13 10.91
CA ALA A 153 2.78 -14.00 10.01
C ALA A 153 1.66 -13.96 8.95
N GLU A 154 1.16 -15.13 8.53
CA GLU A 154 0.05 -15.28 7.60
C GLU A 154 -1.27 -14.74 8.18
N ASP A 155 -1.55 -15.01 9.46
CA ASP A 155 -2.72 -14.45 10.16
C ASP A 155 -2.66 -12.92 10.13
N LEU A 156 -1.52 -12.35 10.52
CA LEU A 156 -1.31 -10.90 10.52
C LEU A 156 -1.47 -10.33 9.11
N GLN A 157 -0.83 -10.94 8.10
CA GLN A 157 -0.92 -10.47 6.72
C GLN A 157 -2.38 -10.47 6.24
N PHE A 158 -3.12 -11.57 6.45
CA PHE A 158 -4.52 -11.67 6.04
C PHE A 158 -5.41 -10.65 6.74
N MET A 159 -5.36 -10.58 8.07
CA MET A 159 -6.19 -9.67 8.86
C MET A 159 -5.89 -8.20 8.52
N LEU A 160 -4.62 -7.82 8.37
CA LEU A 160 -4.22 -6.47 8.01
C LEU A 160 -4.63 -6.10 6.58
N ALA A 161 -4.51 -7.02 5.62
CA ALA A 161 -4.99 -6.78 4.26
C ALA A 161 -6.51 -6.59 4.21
N ALA A 162 -7.26 -7.42 4.94
CA ALA A 162 -8.71 -7.31 5.04
C ALA A 162 -9.13 -5.98 5.69
N LEU A 163 -8.51 -5.62 6.81
CA LEU A 163 -8.76 -4.36 7.49
C LEU A 163 -8.37 -3.15 6.62
N GLY A 164 -7.23 -3.23 5.93
CA GLY A 164 -6.75 -2.21 5.00
C GLY A 164 -7.80 -1.84 3.95
N ARG A 165 -8.50 -2.83 3.39
CA ARG A 165 -9.61 -2.58 2.43
C ARG A 165 -10.82 -1.89 3.03
N ALA A 166 -11.06 -2.07 4.33
CA ALA A 166 -12.14 -1.39 5.02
C ALA A 166 -11.80 0.07 5.38
N VAL A 167 -10.51 0.46 5.33
CA VAL A 167 -10.05 1.80 5.73
C VAL A 167 -10.80 2.91 4.99
N PRO A 168 -10.90 2.96 3.65
CA PRO A 168 -11.57 4.06 2.96
C PRO A 168 -13.04 4.21 3.39
N GLY A 169 -13.77 3.09 3.50
CA GLY A 169 -15.16 3.10 3.96
C GLY A 169 -15.30 3.59 5.40
N SER A 170 -14.39 3.19 6.29
CA SER A 170 -14.39 3.62 7.69
C SER A 170 -14.05 5.11 7.84
N THR A 171 -13.09 5.62 7.07
CA THR A 171 -12.62 7.02 7.14
C THR A 171 -13.68 8.00 6.64
N VAL A 172 -14.49 7.60 5.64
CA VAL A 172 -15.64 8.41 5.18
C VAL A 172 -16.67 8.60 6.30
N ALA A 173 -16.93 7.55 7.09
CA ALA A 173 -17.88 7.63 8.20
C ALA A 173 -17.28 8.37 9.42
N ALA A 174 -16.03 8.11 9.75
CA ALA A 174 -15.30 8.76 10.83
C ALA A 174 -13.79 8.73 10.58
N PRO A 175 -13.10 9.89 10.50
CA PRO A 175 -11.69 9.97 10.05
C PRO A 175 -10.68 9.11 10.81
N LEU A 176 -10.95 8.78 12.08
CA LEU A 176 -10.08 7.97 12.93
C LEU A 176 -10.61 6.56 13.22
N ALA A 177 -11.71 6.13 12.58
CA ALA A 177 -12.29 4.81 12.82
C ALA A 177 -11.31 3.67 12.50
N TRP A 178 -10.51 3.81 11.45
CA TRP A 178 -9.45 2.86 11.10
C TRP A 178 -8.52 2.56 12.28
N ARG A 179 -8.19 3.60 13.09
CA ARG A 179 -7.29 3.48 14.23
C ARG A 179 -7.92 2.61 15.31
N ARG A 180 -9.21 2.81 15.60
CA ARG A 180 -9.94 1.96 16.56
C ARG A 180 -9.91 0.50 16.14
N TYR A 181 -10.21 0.19 14.88
CA TYR A 181 -10.25 -1.19 14.41
C TYR A 181 -8.86 -1.83 14.32
N LEU A 182 -7.83 -1.05 14.01
CA LEU A 182 -6.44 -1.52 14.08
C LEU A 182 -6.07 -1.91 15.51
N PHE A 183 -6.35 -1.06 16.49
CA PHE A 183 -6.03 -1.36 17.89
C PHE A 183 -6.87 -2.51 18.47
N LEU A 184 -8.13 -2.68 18.04
CA LEU A 184 -8.91 -3.87 18.40
C LEU A 184 -8.30 -5.17 17.85
N LEU A 185 -7.78 -5.14 16.62
CA LEU A 185 -7.07 -6.27 16.03
C LEU A 185 -5.78 -6.55 16.80
N LEU A 186 -4.99 -5.50 17.11
CA LEU A 186 -3.75 -5.61 17.87
C LEU A 186 -3.98 -6.16 19.28
N ASP A 187 -4.99 -5.66 20.00
CA ASP A 187 -5.34 -6.16 21.32
C ASP A 187 -5.69 -7.66 21.29
N GLY A 188 -6.28 -8.16 20.20
CA GLY A 188 -6.55 -9.59 20.01
C GLY A 188 -5.30 -10.48 19.84
N LEU A 189 -4.13 -9.89 19.59
CA LEU A 189 -2.84 -10.59 19.53
C LEU A 189 -2.18 -10.73 20.90
N ARG A 190 -2.66 -10.01 21.90
CA ARG A 190 -2.11 -10.07 23.25
C ARG A 190 -2.34 -11.45 23.88
N PRO A 191 -1.40 -11.96 24.71
CA PRO A 191 -1.57 -13.25 25.36
C PRO A 191 -2.68 -13.25 26.42
N GLU A 192 -2.99 -12.09 27.01
CA GLU A 192 -4.03 -11.95 28.03
C GLU A 192 -5.42 -12.29 27.48
N GLY A 193 -6.11 -13.26 28.08
CA GLY A 193 -7.44 -13.70 27.63
C GLY A 193 -7.43 -14.50 26.33
N SER A 194 -6.25 -14.94 25.86
CA SER A 194 -6.16 -15.79 24.68
C SER A 194 -6.74 -17.19 24.93
N HIS A 195 -7.48 -17.70 23.94
CA HIS A 195 -7.98 -19.06 23.88
C HIS A 195 -7.46 -19.74 22.60
N PRO A 196 -7.30 -21.08 22.58
CA PRO A 196 -6.86 -21.80 21.39
C PRO A 196 -7.68 -21.41 20.16
N LEU A 197 -7.00 -21.10 19.05
CA LEU A 197 -7.67 -20.82 17.79
C LEU A 197 -8.37 -22.09 17.29
N PRO A 198 -9.62 -21.99 16.79
CA PRO A 198 -10.42 -23.16 16.41
C PRO A 198 -9.95 -23.82 15.10
N ALA A 199 -9.03 -23.20 14.37
CA ALA A 199 -8.50 -23.68 13.10
C ALA A 199 -7.02 -23.27 12.96
N PRO A 200 -6.21 -24.02 12.19
CA PRO A 200 -4.84 -23.62 11.91
C PRO A 200 -4.79 -22.38 11.01
N SER A 201 -3.68 -21.66 11.06
CA SER A 201 -3.33 -20.59 10.12
C SER A 201 -3.35 -21.10 8.67
N LEU A 202 -3.56 -20.18 7.73
CA LEU A 202 -3.34 -20.44 6.31
C LEU A 202 -1.88 -20.84 6.05
N THR A 203 -1.67 -21.73 5.08
CA THR A 203 -0.34 -21.91 4.47
C THR A 203 0.00 -20.71 3.57
N ALA A 204 1.28 -20.52 3.25
CA ALA A 204 1.70 -19.46 2.32
C ALA A 204 0.98 -19.51 0.96
N GLU A 205 0.71 -20.71 0.43
CA GLU A 205 -0.03 -20.90 -0.82
C GLU A 205 -1.50 -20.49 -0.67
N GLN A 206 -2.15 -20.91 0.42
CA GLN A 206 -3.53 -20.53 0.72
C GLN A 206 -3.67 -19.02 0.96
N LEU A 207 -2.70 -18.41 1.66
CA LEU A 207 -2.65 -16.97 1.85
C LEU A 207 -2.53 -16.25 0.50
N ASN A 208 -1.62 -16.67 -0.37
CA ASN A 208 -1.46 -16.06 -1.69
C ASN A 208 -2.76 -16.16 -2.51
N ALA A 209 -3.40 -17.33 -2.51
CA ALA A 209 -4.69 -17.52 -3.17
C ALA A 209 -5.77 -16.60 -2.57
N ALA A 210 -5.82 -16.47 -1.24
CA ALA A 210 -6.76 -15.60 -0.55
C ALA A 210 -6.52 -14.12 -0.87
N MET A 211 -5.25 -13.68 -0.92
CA MET A 211 -4.85 -12.32 -1.29
C MET A 211 -5.25 -11.97 -2.71
N LEU A 212 -5.12 -12.90 -3.66
CA LEU A 212 -5.59 -12.71 -5.03
C LEU A 212 -7.12 -12.54 -5.11
N GLN A 213 -7.89 -13.23 -4.28
CA GLN A 213 -9.34 -13.05 -4.22
C GLN A 213 -9.72 -11.74 -3.52
N LEU A 214 -8.98 -11.38 -2.47
CA LEU A 214 -9.16 -10.14 -1.74
C LEU A 214 -8.85 -8.94 -2.66
N GLY A 215 -7.83 -9.02 -3.52
CA GLY A 215 -7.48 -7.94 -4.44
C GLY A 215 -8.49 -7.66 -5.55
N LYS A 216 -9.50 -8.52 -5.77
CA LYS A 216 -10.53 -8.30 -6.81
C LYS A 216 -11.52 -7.24 -6.35
N VAL A 217 -11.57 -6.12 -7.08
CA VAL A 217 -12.67 -5.16 -6.98
C VAL A 217 -13.88 -5.77 -7.69
N ARG A 218 -14.92 -6.18 -6.95
CA ARG A 218 -16.22 -6.48 -7.58
C ARG A 218 -16.79 -5.16 -8.08
N ARG A 219 -16.65 -4.88 -9.38
CA ARG A 219 -17.44 -3.82 -10.01
C ARG A 219 -18.93 -4.20 -9.82
N PRO A 220 -19.79 -3.28 -9.37
CA PRO A 220 -21.22 -3.54 -9.42
C PRO A 220 -21.58 -3.89 -10.87
N ARG A 221 -22.34 -4.98 -11.08
CA ARG A 221 -22.94 -5.24 -12.39
C ARG A 221 -23.73 -3.99 -12.73
N ALA A 222 -23.37 -3.28 -13.79
CA ALA A 222 -24.23 -2.26 -14.35
C ALA A 222 -25.61 -2.91 -14.52
N GLY A 223 -26.61 -2.41 -13.79
CA GLY A 223 -27.96 -2.88 -13.92
C GLY A 223 -28.33 -2.81 -15.39
N ARG A 224 -28.82 -3.92 -15.95
CA ARG A 224 -29.59 -3.83 -17.20
C ARG A 224 -30.75 -2.89 -16.86
N ALA A 225 -30.79 -1.75 -17.53
CA ALA A 225 -32.02 -1.01 -17.65
C ALA A 225 -32.95 -1.90 -18.46
N ASP A 226 -33.95 -2.47 -17.79
CA ASP A 226 -35.15 -3.00 -18.42
C ASP A 226 -36.09 -1.84 -18.76
#